data_AF-A0A6I6S624-F1
#
_entry.id   AF-A0A6I6S624-F1
#
_cell.length_a   1.000
_cell.length_b   1.000
_cell.length_c   1.000
_cell.angle_alpha   90.00
_cell.angle_beta   90.00
_cell.angle_gamma   90.00
#
_symmetry.space_group_name_H-M   'P 1'
#
loop_
_entity.id
_entity.type
_entity.pdbx_description
1 polymer ?
#
loop_
_entity_poly.entity_id
_entity_poly.type
_entity_poly.pdbx_seq_one_letter_code
_entity_poly.pdbx_strand_id
1 'polypeptide(L)'
;MTELSFTCLGVRADRYAAAPTLLFRLRITAPGPDRVHAVALRCQLRIEPARRDYGPEEAAALADLFGERARWGSTLKPLQFAQVSLVVPGFTGETEVDLPVPCTYDLEVAAGRYFHALRDGEVPLLLLFSGTVFAGAGGFRVIPVPWHKEAVCRMPVAVWKEMTDTHFPGGGWLRLPRETLDALLAFRSRHALPSWEATVEALLARAENPGPRARLFPGAAARPVTERTES
;
A
#
# COMPACT_ATOMS: atom_id res chain seq x y z
N MET A 1 -13.49 -33.07 7.60
CA MET A 1 -12.90 -32.07 6.68
C MET A 1 -11.90 -31.26 7.49
N THR A 2 -10.69 -31.03 6.99
CA THR A 2 -9.68 -30.25 7.71
C THR A 2 -10.10 -28.78 7.71
N GLU A 3 -10.65 -28.31 8.82
CA GLU A 3 -11.08 -26.92 8.96
C GLU A 3 -9.86 -26.04 9.23
N LEU A 4 -9.29 -25.44 8.18
CA LEU A 4 -8.17 -24.52 8.37
C LEU A 4 -8.60 -23.29 9.19
N SER A 5 -7.73 -22.86 10.09
CA SER A 5 -7.82 -21.54 10.72
C SER A 5 -6.51 -20.78 10.55
N PHE A 6 -6.61 -19.46 10.51
CA PHE A 6 -5.49 -18.56 10.27
C PHE A 6 -5.44 -17.52 11.39
N THR A 7 -4.23 -17.19 11.84
CA THR A 7 -4.03 -16.13 12.83
C THR A 7 -2.77 -15.36 12.45
N CYS A 8 -2.86 -14.04 12.38
CA CYS A 8 -1.68 -13.20 12.24
C CYS A 8 -1.07 -12.96 13.62
N LEU A 9 0.14 -13.45 13.83
CA LEU A 9 0.86 -13.36 15.11
C LEU A 9 1.61 -12.03 15.28
N GLY A 10 1.89 -11.35 14.17
CA GLY A 10 2.60 -10.08 14.18
C GLY A 10 3.09 -9.68 12.80
N VAL A 11 3.61 -8.46 12.71
CA VAL A 11 4.15 -7.86 11.49
C VAL A 11 5.50 -7.24 11.80
N ARG A 12 6.45 -7.40 10.89
CA ARG A 12 7.78 -6.77 10.96
C ARG A 12 8.24 -6.31 9.59
N ALA A 13 9.15 -5.34 9.56
CA ALA A 13 9.87 -4.99 8.34
C ALA A 13 10.85 -6.11 7.97
N ASP A 14 10.96 -6.43 6.68
CA ASP A 14 12.09 -7.19 6.17
C ASP A 14 13.28 -6.25 5.92
N ARG A 15 14.27 -6.31 6.80
CA ARG A 15 15.46 -5.45 6.72
C ARG A 15 16.43 -5.85 5.62
N TYR A 16 16.29 -7.05 5.07
CA TYR A 16 17.20 -7.59 4.05
C TYR A 16 16.55 -7.71 2.67
N ALA A 17 15.29 -7.29 2.54
CA ALA A 17 14.62 -7.24 1.26
C ALA A 17 15.26 -6.19 0.34
N ALA A 18 15.32 -6.48 -0.96
CA ALA A 18 15.82 -5.54 -1.96
C ALA A 18 14.89 -4.33 -2.17
N ALA A 19 13.67 -4.40 -1.64
CA ALA A 19 12.64 -3.39 -1.75
C ALA A 19 11.75 -3.41 -0.49
N PRO A 20 11.09 -2.29 -0.16
CA PRO A 20 10.10 -2.17 0.92
C PRO A 20 9.22 -3.43 1.06
N THR A 21 9.40 -4.21 2.13
CA THR A 21 8.66 -5.47 2.32
C THR A 21 8.27 -5.64 3.78
N LEU A 22 7.02 -6.00 4.02
CA LEU A 22 6.50 -6.38 5.33
C LEU A 22 6.36 -7.90 5.41
N LEU A 23 6.72 -8.48 6.55
CA LEU A 23 6.57 -9.90 6.83
C LEU A 23 5.46 -10.09 7.87
N PHE A 24 4.37 -10.70 7.43
CA PHE A 24 3.24 -11.06 8.29
C PHE A 24 3.45 -12.50 8.76
N ARG A 25 3.67 -12.70 10.05
CA ARG A 25 3.82 -14.05 10.61
C ARG A 25 2.43 -14.66 10.75
N LEU A 26 2.16 -15.71 10.00
CA LEU A 26 0.88 -16.42 9.99
C LEU A 26 1.01 -17.76 10.71
N ARG A 27 0.14 -17.99 11.69
CA ARG A 27 -0.14 -19.34 12.19
C ARG A 27 -1.29 -19.93 11.39
N ILE A 28 -1.10 -21.16 10.95
CA ILE A 28 -2.10 -21.94 10.21
C ILE A 28 -2.33 -23.21 11.00
N THR A 29 -3.58 -23.47 11.39
CA THR A 29 -3.95 -24.70 12.08
C THR A 29 -4.88 -25.54 11.22
N ALA A 30 -4.71 -26.85 11.32
CA ALA A 30 -5.38 -27.89 10.56
C ALA A 30 -5.78 -29.00 11.54
N PRO A 31 -6.93 -28.87 12.25
CA PRO A 31 -7.38 -29.86 13.21
C PRO A 31 -7.73 -31.16 12.47
N GLY A 32 -7.15 -32.27 12.93
CA GLY A 32 -7.38 -33.61 12.39
C GLY A 32 -6.10 -34.44 12.30
N PRO A 33 -6.23 -35.76 12.12
CA PRO A 33 -5.09 -36.67 12.03
C PRO A 33 -4.40 -36.65 10.66
N ASP A 34 -5.06 -36.12 9.63
CA ASP A 34 -4.53 -36.11 8.27
C ASP A 34 -3.43 -35.05 8.10
N ARG A 35 -2.29 -35.48 7.58
CA ARG A 35 -1.20 -34.56 7.20
C ARG A 35 -1.64 -33.65 6.06
N VAL A 36 -1.34 -32.36 6.21
CA VAL A 36 -1.35 -31.39 5.11
C VAL A 36 -0.02 -31.54 4.37
N HIS A 37 -0.07 -31.83 3.07
CA HIS A 37 1.12 -31.94 2.23
C HIS A 37 1.58 -30.57 1.73
N ALA A 38 0.64 -29.69 1.38
CA ALA A 38 0.90 -28.32 0.98
C ALA A 38 -0.39 -27.49 1.02
N VAL A 39 -0.25 -26.16 1.08
CA VAL A 39 -1.36 -25.23 0.81
C VAL A 39 -0.90 -24.21 -0.24
N ALA A 40 -1.60 -24.16 -1.37
CA ALA A 40 -1.46 -23.05 -2.31
C ALA A 40 -2.38 -21.92 -1.84
N LEU A 41 -1.83 -20.96 -1.10
CA LEU A 41 -2.57 -19.91 -0.42
C LEU A 41 -2.48 -18.60 -1.21
N ARG A 42 -3.60 -17.91 -1.35
CA ARG A 42 -3.69 -16.52 -1.76
C ARG A 42 -4.24 -15.72 -0.58
N CYS A 43 -3.58 -14.61 -0.27
CA CYS A 43 -3.98 -13.70 0.78
C CYS A 43 -4.19 -12.31 0.19
N GLN A 44 -5.39 -11.78 0.37
CA GLN A 44 -5.73 -10.39 0.04
C GLN A 44 -5.76 -9.58 1.33
N LEU A 45 -4.98 -8.51 1.40
CA LEU A 45 -4.91 -7.62 2.54
C LEU A 45 -5.72 -6.36 2.25
N ARG A 46 -6.66 -6.03 3.14
CA ARG A 46 -7.46 -4.81 3.10
C ARG A 46 -7.23 -3.99 4.36
N ILE A 47 -7.10 -2.69 4.20
CA ILE A 47 -7.14 -1.74 5.31
C ILE A 47 -8.62 -1.49 5.63
N GLU A 48 -8.97 -1.43 6.92
CA GLU A 48 -10.32 -1.08 7.40
C GLU A 48 -10.29 0.25 8.17
N PRO A 49 -10.20 1.42 7.50
CA PRO A 49 -9.98 2.71 8.15
C PRO A 49 -11.00 3.02 9.26
N ALA A 50 -12.25 2.58 9.12
CA ALA A 50 -13.31 2.80 10.09
C ALA A 50 -13.11 2.07 11.44
N ARG A 51 -12.16 1.12 11.54
CA ARG A 51 -11.84 0.38 12.77
C ARG A 51 -10.72 1.02 13.59
N ARG A 52 -10.39 2.27 13.29
CA ARG A 52 -9.33 3.05 13.93
C ARG A 52 -9.85 4.46 14.20
N ASP A 53 -9.44 5.01 15.34
CA ASP A 53 -9.62 6.42 15.66
C ASP A 53 -8.46 7.25 15.11
N TYR A 54 -8.77 8.48 14.71
CA TYR A 54 -7.79 9.41 14.13
C TYR A 54 -7.74 10.70 14.92
N GLY A 55 -6.51 11.14 15.21
CA GLY A 55 -6.25 12.46 15.78
C GLY A 55 -6.59 13.60 14.81
N PRO A 56 -6.58 14.87 15.27
CA PRO A 56 -6.88 16.02 14.41
C PRO A 56 -5.95 16.16 13.21
N GLU A 57 -4.64 15.95 13.40
CA GLU A 57 -3.65 16.04 12.33
C GLU A 57 -3.81 14.95 11.27
N GLU A 58 -4.00 13.70 11.71
CA GLU A 58 -4.25 12.58 10.80
C GLU A 58 -5.55 12.80 10.01
N ALA A 59 -6.58 13.32 10.67
CA ALA A 59 -7.85 13.62 10.01
C ALA A 59 -7.73 14.71 8.95
N ALA A 60 -6.92 15.74 9.20
CA ALA A 60 -6.63 16.77 8.20
C ALA A 60 -5.85 16.18 7.00
N ALA A 61 -4.82 15.37 7.26
CA ALA A 61 -4.03 14.73 6.21
C ALA A 61 -4.84 13.69 5.38
N LEU A 62 -5.86 13.08 5.98
CA LEU A 62 -6.74 12.11 5.31
C LEU A 62 -7.90 12.78 4.54
N ALA A 63 -8.05 14.10 4.60
CA ALA A 63 -9.14 14.81 3.93
C ALA A 63 -9.12 14.60 2.41
N ASP A 64 -7.95 14.45 1.79
CA ASP A 64 -7.84 14.18 0.35
C ASP A 64 -8.31 12.78 -0.06
N LEU A 65 -8.34 11.83 0.88
CA LEU A 65 -8.80 10.45 0.63
C LEU A 65 -10.27 10.25 0.97
N PHE A 66 -10.71 10.77 2.11
CA PHE A 66 -12.04 10.48 2.67
C PHE A 66 -12.92 11.73 2.81
N GLY A 67 -12.41 12.91 2.45
CA GLY A 67 -13.08 14.18 2.69
C GLY A 67 -13.08 14.60 4.16
N GLU A 68 -13.81 15.68 4.45
CA GLU A 68 -13.99 16.18 5.81
C GLU A 68 -14.54 15.13 6.78
N ARG A 69 -14.11 15.23 8.05
CA ARG A 69 -14.45 14.27 9.12
C ARG A 69 -15.95 14.04 9.30
N ALA A 70 -16.78 15.07 9.09
CA ALA A 70 -18.23 14.96 9.19
C ALA A 70 -18.84 13.95 8.19
N ARG A 71 -18.15 13.64 7.08
CA ARG A 71 -18.59 12.70 6.05
C ARG A 71 -18.10 11.26 6.25
N TRP A 72 -17.24 11.04 7.23
CA TRP A 72 -16.52 9.76 7.41
C TRP A 72 -17.43 8.56 7.67
N GLY A 73 -18.64 8.77 8.19
CA GLY A 73 -19.64 7.70 8.34
C GLY A 73 -19.97 6.99 7.02
N SER A 74 -19.83 7.67 5.87
CA SER A 74 -20.07 7.07 4.55
C SER A 74 -18.81 6.93 3.68
N THR A 75 -17.76 7.73 3.92
CA THR A 75 -16.57 7.81 3.06
C THR A 75 -15.38 6.95 3.51
N LEU A 76 -15.30 6.51 4.78
CA LEU A 76 -14.26 5.59 5.26
C LEU A 76 -14.45 4.17 4.72
N LYS A 77 -14.27 4.00 3.42
CA LYS A 77 -14.36 2.70 2.75
C LYS A 77 -13.06 1.92 2.95
N PRO A 78 -13.15 0.57 3.06
CA PRO A 78 -11.96 -0.27 3.07
C PRO A 78 -11.11 -0.08 1.82
N LEU A 79 -9.79 -0.05 2.00
CA LEU A 79 -8.82 0.12 0.91
C LEU A 79 -8.11 -1.20 0.63
N GLN A 80 -7.95 -1.55 -0.64
CA GLN A 80 -7.11 -2.68 -1.02
C GLN A 80 -5.65 -2.31 -0.79
N PHE A 81 -4.94 -3.10 0.01
CA PHE A 81 -3.53 -2.87 0.29
C PHE A 81 -2.63 -3.72 -0.61
N ALA A 82 -2.75 -5.04 -0.52
CA ALA A 82 -1.88 -5.95 -1.25
C ALA A 82 -2.56 -7.29 -1.50
N GLN A 83 -2.04 -8.02 -2.48
CA GLN A 83 -2.47 -9.38 -2.75
C GLN A 83 -1.25 -10.22 -3.07
N VAL A 84 -1.09 -11.30 -2.30
CA VAL A 84 0.10 -12.14 -2.32
C VAL A 84 -0.27 -13.61 -2.37
N SER A 85 0.61 -14.42 -2.94
CA SER A 85 0.46 -15.87 -3.01
C SER A 85 1.64 -16.53 -2.29
N LEU A 86 1.36 -17.57 -1.52
CA LEU A 86 2.35 -18.33 -0.76
C LEU A 86 2.05 -19.82 -0.87
N VAL A 87 3.07 -20.63 -1.14
CA VAL A 87 2.96 -22.09 -0.99
C VAL A 87 3.44 -22.44 0.41
N VAL A 88 2.52 -22.90 1.25
CA VAL A 88 2.81 -23.35 2.61
C VAL A 88 3.32 -24.79 2.55
N PRO A 89 4.51 -25.09 3.11
CA PRO A 89 5.02 -26.46 3.18
C PRO A 89 4.13 -27.37 4.01
N GLY A 90 4.27 -28.69 3.83
CA GLY A 90 3.46 -29.67 4.54
C GLY A 90 3.67 -29.68 6.05
N PHE A 91 2.58 -29.83 6.80
CA PHE A 91 2.54 -29.80 8.26
C PHE A 91 1.45 -30.72 8.82
N THR A 92 1.43 -30.88 10.14
CA THR A 92 0.43 -31.67 10.85
C THR A 92 0.04 -30.93 12.12
N GLY A 93 -1.26 -30.73 12.34
CA GLY A 93 -1.77 -29.93 13.44
C GLY A 93 -1.64 -28.43 13.19
N GLU A 94 -0.43 -27.89 13.18
CA GLU A 94 -0.18 -26.46 12.96
C GLU A 94 1.18 -26.18 12.29
N THR A 95 1.30 -24.98 11.74
CA THR A 95 2.56 -24.43 11.24
C THR A 95 2.56 -22.91 11.35
N GLU A 96 3.76 -22.33 11.30
CA GLU A 96 3.95 -20.90 11.20
C GLU A 96 4.80 -20.56 9.99
N VAL A 97 4.36 -19.57 9.21
CA VAL A 97 5.04 -19.11 8.00
C VAL A 97 5.03 -17.60 7.93
N ASP A 98 6.10 -17.03 7.36
CA ASP A 98 6.12 -15.61 7.02
C ASP A 98 5.46 -15.41 5.65
N LEU A 99 4.49 -14.50 5.59
CA LEU A 99 3.86 -14.03 4.35
C LEU A 99 4.54 -12.71 3.94
N PRO A 100 5.44 -12.73 2.95
CA PRO A 100 6.07 -11.52 2.45
C PRO A 100 5.10 -10.69 1.63
N VAL A 101 4.96 -9.42 1.99
CA VAL A 101 4.11 -8.43 1.34
C VAL A 101 5.01 -7.30 0.83
N PRO A 102 5.39 -7.33 -0.46
CA PRO A 102 6.06 -6.22 -1.11
C PRO A 102 5.17 -4.98 -1.04
N CYS A 103 5.77 -3.87 -0.62
CA CYS A 103 5.13 -2.59 -0.44
C CYS A 103 5.70 -1.58 -1.44
N THR A 104 4.93 -0.54 -1.72
CA THR A 104 5.42 0.62 -2.45
C THR A 104 5.27 1.85 -1.57
N TYR A 105 6.26 2.75 -1.62
CA TYR A 105 6.09 4.10 -1.08
C TYR A 105 5.67 5.02 -2.22
N ASP A 106 4.39 4.94 -2.57
CA ASP A 106 3.77 5.75 -3.63
C ASP A 106 2.65 6.60 -3.02
N LEU A 107 2.84 7.92 -3.02
CA LEU A 107 1.88 8.88 -2.49
C LEU A 107 0.77 9.24 -3.48
N GLU A 108 0.72 8.62 -4.66
CA GLU A 108 -0.41 8.76 -5.59
C GLU A 108 -1.48 7.69 -5.35
N VAL A 109 -1.10 6.54 -4.78
CA VAL A 109 -2.04 5.45 -4.50
C VAL A 109 -2.71 5.62 -3.13
N ALA A 110 -3.97 5.20 -3.03
CA ALA A 110 -4.78 5.40 -1.83
C ALA A 110 -4.15 4.80 -0.56
N ALA A 111 -3.59 3.58 -0.65
CA ALA A 111 -2.93 2.93 0.47
C ALA A 111 -1.67 3.71 0.94
N GLY A 112 -0.84 4.17 0.02
CA GLY A 112 0.38 4.92 0.35
C GLY A 112 0.07 6.28 0.99
N ARG A 113 -0.89 7.03 0.45
CA ARG A 113 -1.40 8.26 1.08
C ARG A 113 -1.97 8.01 2.46
N TYR A 114 -2.73 6.91 2.61
CA TYR A 114 -3.30 6.54 3.90
C TYR A 114 -2.20 6.31 4.93
N PHE A 115 -1.20 5.46 4.62
CA PHE A 115 -0.10 5.20 5.55
C PHE A 115 0.73 6.45 5.84
N HIS A 116 0.98 7.30 4.84
CA HIS A 116 1.73 8.54 5.01
C HIS A 116 1.04 9.53 5.97
N ALA A 117 -0.29 9.55 5.98
CA ALA A 117 -1.07 10.42 6.86
C ALA A 117 -1.00 10.00 8.34
N LEU A 118 -0.63 8.75 8.65
CA LEU A 118 -0.65 8.22 10.01
C LEU A 118 0.57 8.64 10.83
N ARG A 119 0.34 8.95 12.10
CA ARG A 119 1.37 9.37 13.05
C ARG A 119 1.79 8.24 13.98
N ASP A 120 0.84 7.54 14.60
CA ASP A 120 1.12 6.51 15.60
C ASP A 120 0.07 5.38 15.60
N GLY A 121 0.03 4.55 16.65
CA GLY A 121 -0.98 3.51 16.83
C GLY A 121 -0.92 2.39 15.78
N GLU A 122 -2.07 1.77 15.53
CA GLU A 122 -2.19 0.53 14.76
C GLU A 122 -3.04 0.70 13.50
N VAL A 123 -2.64 0.08 12.40
CA VAL A 123 -3.43 -0.01 11.17
C VAL A 123 -4.29 -1.28 11.22
N PRO A 124 -5.63 -1.15 11.17
CA PRO A 124 -6.52 -2.30 11.06
C PRO A 124 -6.42 -2.92 9.67
N LEU A 125 -5.92 -4.14 9.61
CA LEU A 125 -5.83 -4.95 8.40
C LEU A 125 -6.73 -6.18 8.54
N LEU A 126 -7.45 -6.49 7.46
CA LEU A 126 -8.18 -7.73 7.27
C LEU A 126 -7.47 -8.56 6.20
N LEU A 127 -7.02 -9.75 6.60
CA LEU A 127 -6.41 -10.74 5.72
C LEU A 127 -7.50 -11.72 5.29
N LEU A 128 -7.79 -11.76 3.99
CA LEU A 128 -8.78 -12.64 3.39
C LEU A 128 -8.07 -13.77 2.65
N PHE A 129 -8.38 -15.01 3.02
CA PHE A 129 -7.70 -16.19 2.49
C PHE A 129 -8.54 -16.91 1.45
N SER A 130 -7.87 -17.35 0.40
CA SER A 130 -8.42 -18.29 -0.59
C SER A 130 -7.32 -19.21 -1.10
N GLY A 131 -7.68 -20.30 -1.76
CA GLY A 131 -6.70 -21.22 -2.31
C GLY A 131 -7.09 -22.68 -2.17
N THR A 132 -6.08 -23.54 -2.10
CA THR A 132 -6.25 -25.00 -2.18
C THR A 132 -5.36 -25.72 -1.20
N VAL A 133 -5.93 -26.67 -0.46
CA VAL A 133 -5.28 -27.55 0.49
C VAL A 133 -5.08 -28.92 -0.14
N PHE A 134 -3.87 -29.46 -0.02
CA PHE A 134 -3.51 -30.81 -0.43
C PHE A 134 -3.24 -31.63 0.84
N ALA A 135 -4.07 -32.64 1.14
CA ALA A 135 -3.96 -33.42 2.39
C ALA A 135 -4.39 -34.89 2.24
N GLY A 136 -3.90 -35.78 3.11
CA GLY A 136 -4.34 -37.18 3.20
C GLY A 136 -3.29 -38.13 3.79
N ALA A 137 -3.73 -39.29 4.28
CA ALA A 137 -2.86 -40.29 4.90
C ALA A 137 -2.10 -41.20 3.90
N GLY A 138 -2.56 -41.29 2.65
CA GLY A 138 -1.99 -42.19 1.62
C GLY A 138 -2.27 -41.78 0.17
N GLY A 139 -2.66 -40.51 -0.04
CA GLY A 139 -3.01 -39.93 -1.34
C GLY A 139 -3.45 -38.46 -1.19
N PHE A 140 -3.68 -37.77 -2.30
CA PHE A 140 -4.05 -36.35 -2.28
C PHE A 140 -5.57 -36.17 -2.30
N ARG A 141 -6.10 -35.56 -1.25
CA ARG A 141 -7.39 -34.86 -1.31
C ARG A 141 -7.13 -33.39 -1.56
N VAL A 142 -7.86 -32.84 -2.53
CA VAL A 142 -7.79 -31.44 -2.94
C VAL A 142 -9.03 -30.75 -2.39
N ILE A 143 -8.83 -29.78 -1.49
CA ILE A 143 -9.92 -29.12 -0.78
C ILE A 143 -9.75 -27.60 -0.94
N PRO A 144 -10.76 -26.86 -1.41
CA PRO A 144 -10.67 -25.41 -1.46
C PRO A 144 -10.65 -24.81 -0.05
N VAL A 145 -9.87 -23.74 0.13
CA VAL A 145 -9.95 -22.90 1.33
C VAL A 145 -11.28 -22.15 1.29
N PRO A 146 -12.15 -22.28 2.30
CA PRO A 146 -13.43 -21.57 2.30
C PRO A 146 -13.24 -20.05 2.29
N TRP A 147 -14.08 -19.35 1.52
CA TRP A 147 -13.99 -17.89 1.31
C TRP A 147 -14.19 -17.05 2.58
N HIS A 148 -14.79 -17.62 3.62
CA HIS A 148 -15.01 -16.95 4.90
C HIS A 148 -13.80 -17.00 5.84
N LYS A 149 -12.69 -17.65 5.43
CA LYS A 149 -11.48 -17.71 6.24
C LYS A 149 -10.75 -16.39 6.17
N GLU A 150 -10.67 -15.72 7.30
CA GLU A 150 -10.05 -14.42 7.46
C GLU A 150 -9.27 -14.32 8.78
N ALA A 151 -8.38 -13.34 8.87
CA ALA A 151 -7.70 -12.97 10.11
C ALA A 151 -7.61 -11.44 10.21
N VAL A 152 -7.85 -10.93 11.41
CA VAL A 152 -7.60 -9.52 11.73
C VAL A 152 -6.15 -9.36 12.16
N CYS A 153 -5.50 -8.33 11.65
CA CYS A 153 -4.16 -7.92 12.03
C CYS A 153 -4.18 -6.43 12.41
N ARG A 154 -3.58 -6.10 13.55
CA ARG A 154 -3.30 -4.72 13.95
C ARG A 154 -1.81 -4.51 13.72
N MET A 155 -1.49 -3.79 12.65
CA MET A 155 -0.11 -3.55 12.25
C MET A 155 0.37 -2.21 12.81
N PRO A 156 1.47 -2.16 13.59
CA PRO A 156 1.92 -0.90 14.14
C PRO A 156 2.36 0.07 13.04
N VAL A 157 1.92 1.32 13.12
CA VAL A 157 2.37 2.39 12.20
C VAL A 157 3.88 2.55 12.27
N ALA A 158 4.48 2.30 13.44
CA ALA A 158 5.93 2.29 13.62
C ALA A 158 6.65 1.27 12.70
N VAL A 159 6.05 0.10 12.46
CA VAL A 159 6.64 -0.92 11.57
C VAL A 159 6.63 -0.45 10.11
N TRP A 160 5.55 0.23 9.67
CA TRP A 160 5.50 0.86 8.35
C TRP A 160 6.56 1.95 8.20
N LYS A 161 6.70 2.81 9.22
CA LYS A 161 7.69 3.89 9.23
C LYS A 161 9.11 3.34 9.22
N GLU A 162 9.45 2.37 10.08
CA GLU A 162 10.74 1.70 10.08
C GLU A 162 11.08 1.12 8.70
N MET A 163 10.12 0.41 8.09
CA MET A 163 10.28 -0.17 6.76
C MET A 163 10.54 0.91 5.70
N THR A 164 9.79 2.01 5.74
CA THR A 164 9.95 3.15 4.82
C THR A 164 11.30 3.82 5.01
N ASP A 165 11.65 4.20 6.25
CA ASP A 165 12.88 4.92 6.60
C ASP A 165 14.13 4.10 6.29
N THR A 166 14.06 2.77 6.41
CA THR A 166 15.16 1.87 6.02
C THR A 166 15.45 1.93 4.52
N HIS A 167 14.42 2.08 3.70
CA HIS A 167 14.55 2.07 2.24
C HIS A 167 14.64 3.48 1.62
N PHE A 168 14.13 4.49 2.33
CA PHE A 168 14.08 5.90 1.91
C PHE A 168 14.49 6.83 3.07
N PRO A 169 15.74 6.74 3.55
CA PRO A 169 16.17 7.48 4.74
C PRO A 169 16.11 9.00 4.51
N GLY A 170 15.32 9.70 5.34
CA GLY A 170 15.21 11.16 5.32
C GLY A 170 14.62 11.74 4.03
N GLY A 171 14.01 10.92 3.18
CA GLY A 171 13.53 11.33 1.86
C GLY A 171 12.22 10.66 1.48
N GLY A 172 11.56 11.24 0.48
CA GLY A 172 10.35 10.68 -0.12
C GLY A 172 10.48 10.63 -1.63
N TRP A 173 9.51 9.96 -2.28
CA TRP A 173 9.43 9.96 -3.73
C TRP A 173 8.24 10.79 -4.22
N LEU A 174 8.48 11.65 -5.22
CA LEU A 174 7.47 12.46 -5.89
C LEU A 174 7.42 12.09 -7.37
N ARG A 175 6.30 11.49 -7.79
CA ARG A 175 6.08 11.17 -9.20
C ARG A 175 5.65 12.42 -9.95
N LEU A 176 6.32 12.74 -11.06
CA LEU A 176 5.95 13.83 -11.95
C LEU A 176 5.61 13.32 -13.35
N PRO A 177 4.65 13.93 -14.07
CA PRO A 177 4.51 13.72 -15.51
C PRO A 177 5.83 14.06 -16.23
N ARG A 178 6.12 13.35 -17.32
CA ARG A 178 7.40 13.49 -18.04
C ARG A 178 7.68 14.92 -18.45
N GLU A 179 6.69 15.62 -19.00
CA GLU A 179 6.83 17.02 -19.40
C GLU A 179 7.15 17.94 -18.21
N THR A 180 6.54 17.70 -17.05
CA THR A 180 6.82 18.45 -15.83
C THR A 180 8.22 18.16 -15.30
N LEU A 181 8.67 16.90 -15.37
CA LEU A 181 10.02 16.51 -15.00
C LEU A 181 11.06 17.18 -15.92
N ASP A 182 10.83 17.21 -17.22
CA ASP A 182 11.70 17.87 -18.20
C ASP A 182 11.75 19.39 -17.95
N ALA A 183 10.61 20.02 -17.64
CA ALA A 183 10.55 21.42 -17.26
C ALA A 183 11.32 21.71 -15.96
N LEU A 184 11.23 20.81 -14.97
CA LEU A 184 11.94 20.91 -13.69
C LEU A 184 13.46 20.74 -13.88
N LEU A 185 13.88 19.78 -14.71
CA LEU A 185 15.29 19.60 -15.12
C LEU A 185 15.83 20.86 -15.81
N ALA A 186 15.08 21.40 -16.77
CA ALA A 186 15.45 22.61 -17.48
C ALA A 186 15.51 23.83 -16.55
N PHE A 187 14.60 23.94 -15.59
CA PHE A 187 14.63 25.00 -14.57
C PHE A 187 15.88 24.92 -13.69
N ARG A 188 16.20 23.72 -13.17
CA ARG A 188 17.40 23.47 -12.36
C ARG A 188 18.67 23.86 -13.12
N SER A 189 18.75 23.47 -14.40
CA SER A 189 19.88 23.79 -15.28
C SER A 189 20.04 25.30 -15.49
N ARG A 190 18.97 26.02 -15.84
CA ARG A 190 19.00 27.49 -16.05
C ARG A 190 19.44 28.28 -14.82
N HIS A 191 19.16 27.77 -13.63
CA HIS A 191 19.48 28.44 -12.36
C HIS A 191 20.74 27.87 -11.69
N ALA A 192 21.44 26.94 -12.35
CA ALA A 192 22.63 26.28 -11.84
C ALA A 192 22.47 25.73 -10.40
N LEU A 193 21.30 25.16 -10.08
CA LEU A 193 20.99 24.74 -8.71
C LEU A 193 21.68 23.40 -8.37
N PRO A 194 22.34 23.31 -7.20
CA PRO A 194 23.25 22.22 -6.88
C PRO A 194 22.54 20.90 -6.59
N SER A 195 21.30 20.94 -6.09
CA SER A 195 20.53 19.77 -5.70
C SER A 195 19.06 19.88 -6.10
N TRP A 196 18.35 18.75 -6.03
CA TRP A 196 16.90 18.73 -6.20
C TRP A 196 16.18 19.46 -5.06
N GLU A 197 16.68 19.34 -3.83
CA GLU A 197 16.20 20.08 -2.67
C GLU A 197 16.26 21.60 -2.93
N ALA A 198 17.43 22.12 -3.31
CA ALA A 198 17.59 23.55 -3.66
C ALA A 198 16.69 23.98 -4.83
N THR A 199 16.39 23.06 -5.75
CA THR A 199 15.45 23.30 -6.86
C THR A 199 14.02 23.48 -6.35
N VAL A 200 13.58 22.62 -5.45
CA VAL A 200 12.25 22.68 -4.84
C VAL A 200 12.13 23.90 -3.92
N GLU A 201 13.11 24.16 -3.07
CA GLU A 201 13.15 25.36 -2.20
C GLU A 201 13.07 26.66 -3.02
N ALA A 202 13.82 26.77 -4.11
CA ALA A 202 13.78 27.93 -4.98
C ALA A 202 12.41 28.13 -5.66
N LEU A 203 11.71 27.04 -5.99
CA LEU A 203 10.35 27.10 -6.53
C LEU A 203 9.34 27.50 -5.46
N LEU A 204 9.43 26.94 -4.25
CA LEU A 204 8.56 27.26 -3.12
C LEU A 204 8.71 28.73 -2.70
N ALA A 205 9.94 29.21 -2.55
CA ALA A 205 10.21 30.60 -2.20
C ALA A 205 9.63 31.61 -3.23
N ARG A 206 9.65 31.24 -4.53
CA ARG A 206 9.04 32.04 -5.61
C ARG A 206 7.52 31.97 -5.63
N ALA A 207 6.93 30.86 -5.22
CA ALA A 207 5.48 30.71 -5.11
C ALA A 207 4.92 31.52 -3.94
N GLU A 208 5.65 31.58 -2.82
CA GLU A 208 5.29 32.38 -1.63
C GLU A 208 5.48 33.88 -1.86
N ASN A 209 6.48 34.28 -2.66
CA ASN A 209 6.71 35.67 -3.07
C ASN A 209 6.58 35.83 -4.59
N PRO A 210 5.35 35.84 -5.14
CA PRO A 210 5.15 36.04 -6.56
C PRO A 210 5.54 37.48 -6.90
N GLY A 211 6.72 37.68 -7.49
CA GLY A 211 7.00 38.90 -8.25
C GLY A 211 5.93 39.11 -9.33
N PRO A 212 5.83 40.30 -9.96
CA PRO A 212 4.81 40.60 -10.95
C PRO A 212 4.73 39.49 -12.00
N ARG A 213 3.56 38.83 -12.07
CA ARG A 213 3.34 37.56 -12.78
C ARG A 213 3.80 37.62 -14.24
N ALA A 214 4.92 36.98 -14.56
CA ALA A 214 5.17 36.51 -15.91
C ALA A 214 4.29 35.27 -16.13
N ARG A 215 3.39 35.32 -17.12
CA ARG A 215 2.56 34.17 -17.52
C ARG A 215 3.48 33.00 -17.89
N LEU A 216 3.52 31.98 -17.04
CA LEU A 216 4.16 30.72 -17.35
C LEU A 216 3.07 29.72 -17.74
N PHE A 217 3.35 28.98 -18.82
CA PHE A 217 2.51 28.06 -19.59
C PHE A 217 1.65 28.71 -20.69
N PRO A 218 2.08 28.64 -21.97
CA PRO A 218 1.17 28.72 -23.10
C PRO A 218 0.23 27.50 -23.03
N GLY A 219 -1.07 27.75 -22.91
CA GLY A 219 -2.07 26.70 -22.98
C GLY A 219 -1.95 25.91 -24.27
N ALA A 220 -2.07 24.58 -24.18
CA ALA A 220 -2.27 23.73 -25.34
C ALA A 220 -3.48 24.27 -26.13
N ALA A 221 -3.20 24.83 -27.31
CA ALA A 221 -4.24 25.28 -28.21
C ALA A 221 -5.10 24.08 -28.60
N ALA A 222 -6.38 24.10 -28.21
CA ALA A 222 -7.37 23.17 -28.72
C ALA A 222 -7.41 23.31 -30.25
N ARG A 223 -7.10 22.23 -30.96
CA ARG A 223 -7.28 22.16 -32.42
C ARG A 223 -8.78 22.26 -32.72
N PRO A 224 -9.22 23.12 -33.66
CA PRO A 224 -10.61 23.12 -34.08
C PRO A 224 -10.92 21.82 -34.83
N VAL A 225 -12.03 21.20 -34.46
CA VAL A 225 -12.69 20.14 -35.23
C VAL A 225 -13.14 20.76 -36.54
N THR A 226 -12.53 20.37 -37.65
CA THR A 226 -13.05 20.67 -38.98
C THR A 226 -14.31 19.85 -39.19
N GLU A 227 -15.45 20.53 -39.34
CA GLU A 227 -16.69 19.99 -39.87
C GLU A 227 -16.43 19.30 -41.22
N ARG A 228 -16.74 18.01 -41.30
CA ARG A 228 -17.03 17.35 -42.56
C ARG A 228 -18.50 17.61 -42.88
N THR A 229 -18.74 18.59 -43.75
CA THR A 229 -20.00 18.70 -44.48
C THR A 229 -19.91 17.88 -45.76
N GLU A 230 -20.99 17.16 -46.04
CA GLU A 230 -21.21 16.24 -47.14
C GLU A 230 -21.12 16.92 -48.52
N SER A 231 -20.60 16.18 -49.50
CA SER A 231 -21.07 16.12 -50.90
C SER A 231 -20.48 14.87 -51.56
#